data_AF-A0A4Q9FID8-F1
#
_entry.id   AF-A0A4Q9FID8-F1
#
_cell.length_a   1.000
_cell.length_b   1.000
_cell.length_c   1.000
_cell.angle_alpha   90.00
_cell.angle_beta   90.00
_cell.angle_gamma   90.00
#
_symmetry.space_group_name_H-M   'P 1'
#
loop_
_entity.id
_entity.type
_entity.pdbx_description
1 polymer ?
#
loop_
_entity_poly.entity_id
_entity_poly.type
_entity_poly.pdbx_seq_one_letter_code
_entity_poly.pdbx_strand_id
1 'polypeptide(L)'
;MEFKLKFIVLILGLVFTGLTAGLCFTWSNAVTPGIGRLDNLSFLKAFQAMNRAIINGKFMIVFFGPVLLLFLNTYLFKGNNTSFLLFLIAAILFFIGIGLVTIFGNVPLNEILDKSNLEALSKVELQELRDKFEQPWNRLHTIRTLSSFISFVFLIIGMLYSK
;
A
#
# COMPACT_ATOMS: atom_id res chain seq x y z
N MET A 1 23.91 -0.18 22.91
CA MET A 1 23.50 -1.03 21.77
C MET A 1 22.01 -0.92 21.49
N GLU A 2 21.17 -1.04 22.52
CA GLU A 2 19.70 -0.90 22.41
C GLU A 2 19.27 0.44 21.77
N PHE A 3 19.84 1.57 22.20
CA PHE A 3 19.55 2.89 21.62
C PHE A 3 19.76 2.94 20.10
N LYS A 4 20.90 2.43 19.59
CA LYS A 4 21.19 2.39 18.14
C LYS A 4 20.16 1.53 17.39
N LEU A 5 19.72 0.41 17.98
CA LEU A 5 18.70 -0.45 17.38
C LEU A 5 17.35 0.26 17.25
N LYS A 6 16.90 1.01 18.27
CA LYS A 6 15.62 1.74 18.21
C LYS A 6 15.56 2.71 17.03
N PHE A 7 16.61 3.50 16.87
CA PHE A 7 16.68 4.48 15.78
C PHE A 7 16.83 3.83 14.41
N ILE A 8 17.57 2.72 14.28
CA ILE A 8 17.66 1.97 13.02
C ILE A 8 16.27 1.46 12.61
N VAL A 9 15.54 0.83 13.53
CA VAL A 9 14.19 0.32 13.25
C VAL A 9 13.23 1.46 12.90
N LEU A 10 13.27 2.57 13.64
CA LEU A 10 12.44 3.74 13.35
C LEU A 10 12.74 4.35 11.97
N ILE A 11 14.03 4.52 11.63
CA ILE A 11 14.45 5.06 10.32
C ILE A 11 14.01 4.14 9.18
N LEU A 12 14.22 2.83 9.31
CA LEU A 12 13.76 1.87 8.30
C LEU A 12 12.23 1.88 8.17
N GLY A 13 11.51 1.94 9.29
CA GLY A 13 10.06 2.06 9.33
C GLY A 13 9.55 3.33 8.65
N LEU A 14 10.20 4.47 8.88
CA LEU A 14 9.90 5.74 8.21
C LEU A 14 10.15 5.66 6.71
N VAL A 15 11.32 5.16 6.29
CA VAL A 15 11.68 5.08 4.87
C VAL A 15 10.73 4.16 4.12
N PHE A 16 10.45 2.96 4.62
CA PHE A 16 9.57 2.01 3.92
C PHE A 16 8.10 2.42 3.94
N THR A 17 7.61 2.99 5.05
CA THR A 17 6.26 3.55 5.12
C THR A 17 6.11 4.75 4.17
N GLY A 18 7.10 5.64 4.11
CA GLY A 18 7.13 6.78 3.21
C GLY A 18 7.16 6.39 1.73
N LEU A 19 7.98 5.39 1.37
CA LEU A 19 7.98 4.83 0.01
C LEU A 19 6.63 4.20 -0.35
N THR A 20 6.00 3.49 0.59
CA THR A 20 4.66 2.90 0.39
C THR A 20 3.60 3.99 0.21
N ALA A 21 3.62 5.03 1.04
CA ALA A 21 2.71 6.16 0.93
C ALA A 21 2.89 6.90 -0.40
N GLY A 22 4.14 7.14 -0.83
CA GLY A 22 4.45 7.75 -2.13
C GLY A 22 3.98 6.91 -3.31
N LEU A 23 4.14 5.59 -3.25
CA LEU A 23 3.62 4.66 -4.24
C LEU A 23 2.09 4.75 -4.35
N CYS A 24 1.39 4.60 -3.22
CA CYS A 24 -0.08 4.66 -3.17
C CYS A 24 -0.63 6.02 -3.63
N PHE A 25 0.01 7.11 -3.21
CA PHE A 25 -0.34 8.45 -3.68
C PHE A 25 -0.17 8.58 -5.19
N THR A 26 0.98 8.16 -5.73
CA THR A 26 1.25 8.24 -7.18
C THR A 26 0.22 7.46 -7.98
N TRP A 27 -0.15 6.27 -7.50
CA TRP A 27 -1.17 5.45 -8.15
C TRP A 27 -2.54 6.11 -8.14
N SER A 28 -2.96 6.66 -6.99
CA SER A 28 -4.25 7.34 -6.85
C SER A 28 -4.31 8.68 -7.61
N ASN A 29 -3.21 9.42 -7.66
CA ASN A 29 -3.16 10.78 -8.19
C ASN A 29 -2.94 10.82 -9.72
N ALA A 30 -2.11 9.91 -10.25
CA ALA A 30 -1.65 9.97 -11.64
C ALA A 30 -1.88 8.68 -12.41
N VAL A 31 -1.53 7.51 -11.86
CA VAL A 31 -1.55 6.25 -12.63
C VAL A 31 -2.97 5.82 -12.96
N THR A 32 -3.83 5.58 -11.97
CA THR A 32 -5.19 5.10 -12.23
C THR A 32 -6.08 6.14 -12.92
N PRO A 33 -6.00 7.45 -12.61
CA PRO A 33 -6.70 8.46 -13.40
C PRO A 33 -6.16 8.59 -14.83
N GLY A 34 -4.85 8.37 -15.04
CA GLY A 34 -4.22 8.42 -16.34
C GLY A 34 -4.70 7.29 -17.26
N ILE A 35 -4.54 6.04 -16.81
CA ILE A 35 -5.00 4.88 -17.58
C ILE A 35 -6.53 4.79 -17.65
N GLY A 36 -7.25 5.35 -16.67
CA GLY A 36 -8.72 5.40 -16.67
C GLY A 36 -9.30 6.16 -17.86
N ARG A 37 -8.51 7.00 -18.53
CA ARG A 37 -8.88 7.71 -19.77
C ARG A 37 -8.79 6.85 -21.03
N LEU A 38 -8.22 5.66 -20.93
CA LEU A 38 -8.08 4.73 -22.05
C LEU A 38 -9.39 3.96 -22.28
N ASP A 39 -9.51 3.36 -23.48
CA ASP A 39 -10.56 2.37 -23.75
C ASP A 39 -10.39 1.12 -22.87
N ASN A 40 -11.43 0.28 -22.80
CA ASN A 40 -11.46 -0.85 -21.88
C ASN A 40 -10.31 -1.85 -22.10
N LEU A 41 -9.97 -2.15 -23.35
CA LEU A 41 -8.90 -3.10 -23.65
C LEU A 41 -7.55 -2.53 -23.20
N SER A 42 -7.29 -1.28 -23.55
CA SER A 42 -6.05 -0.59 -23.20
C SER A 42 -5.90 -0.39 -21.69
N PHE A 43 -6.97 -0.02 -20.98
CA PHE A 43 -7.00 0.07 -19.52
C PHE A 43 -6.62 -1.28 -18.88
N LEU A 44 -7.33 -2.35 -19.25
CA LEU A 44 -7.15 -3.67 -18.66
C LEU A 44 -5.75 -4.24 -18.98
N LYS A 45 -5.25 -4.06 -20.20
CA LYS A 45 -3.89 -4.47 -20.60
C LYS A 45 -2.82 -3.71 -19.81
N ALA A 46 -2.94 -2.39 -19.68
CA ALA A 46 -2.00 -1.58 -18.92
C ALA A 46 -1.98 -2.01 -17.44
N PHE A 47 -3.15 -2.22 -16.85
CA PHE A 47 -3.27 -2.65 -15.45
C PHE A 47 -2.70 -4.04 -15.23
N GLN A 48 -2.97 -5.00 -16.12
CA GLN A 48 -2.41 -6.35 -16.09
C GLN A 48 -0.88 -6.34 -16.17
N ALA A 49 -0.32 -5.55 -17.10
CA ALA A 49 1.13 -5.42 -17.25
C ALA A 49 1.80 -4.84 -15.99
N MET A 50 1.22 -3.80 -15.40
CA MET A 50 1.74 -3.20 -14.16
C MET A 50 1.62 -4.14 -12.96
N ASN A 51 0.51 -4.87 -12.84
CA ASN A 51 0.32 -5.88 -11.78
C ASN A 51 1.40 -6.97 -11.83
N ARG A 52 1.80 -7.41 -13.03
CA ARG A 52 2.90 -8.38 -13.19
C ARG A 52 4.26 -7.77 -12.86
N ALA A 53 4.53 -6.55 -13.32
CA ALA A 53 5.82 -5.91 -13.13
C ALA A 53 6.11 -5.54 -11.67
N ILE A 54 5.08 -5.16 -10.91
CA ILE A 54 5.26 -4.67 -9.54
C ILE A 54 5.59 -5.80 -8.54
N ILE A 55 5.21 -7.04 -8.81
CA ILE A 55 5.45 -8.19 -7.91
C ILE A 55 6.89 -8.67 -8.06
N ASN A 56 7.79 -8.03 -7.31
CA ASN A 56 9.20 -8.39 -7.24
C ASN A 56 9.73 -8.24 -5.80
N GLY A 57 10.92 -8.79 -5.52
CA GLY A 57 11.48 -8.81 -4.16
C GLY A 57 11.62 -7.41 -3.53
N LYS A 58 11.97 -6.39 -4.31
CA LYS A 58 12.11 -5.01 -3.80
C LYS A 58 10.76 -4.46 -3.34
N PHE A 59 9.71 -4.65 -4.14
CA PHE A 59 8.35 -4.28 -3.76
C PHE A 59 7.89 -5.00 -2.51
N MET A 60 8.10 -6.32 -2.41
CA MET A 60 7.67 -7.10 -1.24
C MET A 60 8.32 -6.59 0.05
N ILE A 61 9.62 -6.26 0.01
CA ILE A 61 10.34 -5.71 1.17
C ILE A 61 9.82 -4.32 1.54
N VAL A 62 9.69 -3.41 0.57
CA VAL A 62 9.27 -2.03 0.85
C VAL A 62 7.81 -1.95 1.28
N PHE A 63 6.92 -2.71 0.63
CA PHE A 63 5.48 -2.63 0.83
C PHE A 63 5.00 -3.39 2.06
N PHE A 64 5.55 -4.58 2.34
CA PHE A 64 5.16 -5.40 3.49
C PHE A 64 6.14 -5.33 4.67
N GLY A 65 7.39 -4.91 4.47
CA GLY A 65 8.36 -4.72 5.54
C GLY A 65 7.88 -3.85 6.71
N PRO A 66 7.14 -2.75 6.49
CA PRO A 66 6.60 -1.94 7.58
C PRO A 66 5.68 -2.71 8.52
N VAL A 67 4.97 -3.76 8.06
CA VAL A 67 4.10 -4.56 8.93
C VAL A 67 4.88 -5.05 10.16
N LEU A 68 6.07 -5.60 9.96
CA LEU A 68 6.90 -6.08 11.08
C LEU A 68 7.65 -4.93 11.78
N LEU A 69 8.21 -4.00 11.00
CA LEU A 69 9.02 -2.92 11.54
C LEU A 69 8.22 -1.99 12.46
N LEU A 70 6.96 -1.69 12.14
CA LEU A 70 6.17 -0.75 12.93
C LEU A 70 5.76 -1.36 14.28
N PHE A 71 5.39 -2.64 14.34
CA PHE A 71 5.14 -3.31 15.63
C PHE A 71 6.40 -3.46 16.48
N LEU A 72 7.54 -3.77 15.85
CA LEU A 72 8.82 -3.79 16.55
C LEU A 72 9.18 -2.40 17.09
N ASN A 73 8.98 -1.34 16.30
CA ASN A 73 9.17 0.05 16.72
C ASN A 73 8.30 0.38 17.94
N THR A 74 7.01 0.04 17.91
CA THR A 74 6.11 0.23 19.05
C THR A 74 6.62 -0.46 20.32
N TYR A 75 7.08 -1.71 20.22
CA TYR A 75 7.65 -2.43 21.37
C TYR A 75 8.90 -1.74 21.93
N LEU A 76 9.80 -1.28 21.06
CA LEU A 76 11.06 -0.64 21.46
C LEU A 76 10.85 0.71 22.17
N PHE A 77 9.78 1.43 21.84
CA PHE A 77 9.42 2.73 22.43
C PHE A 77 8.33 2.65 23.52
N LYS A 78 8.01 1.46 24.03
CA LYS A 78 6.98 1.26 25.07
C LYS A 78 7.16 2.05 26.37
N GLY A 79 8.38 2.53 26.66
CA GLY A 79 8.68 3.33 27.84
C GLY A 79 8.29 4.82 27.73
N ASN A 80 7.94 5.30 26.53
CA ASN A 80 7.52 6.67 26.28
C ASN A 80 6.05 6.65 25.84
N ASN A 81 5.14 7.01 26.74
CA ASN A 81 3.69 6.86 26.53
C ASN A 81 3.18 7.52 25.24
N THR A 82 3.63 8.75 24.95
CA THR A 82 3.20 9.49 23.76
C THR A 82 3.71 8.84 22.48
N SER A 83 5.01 8.53 22.42
CA SER A 83 5.61 7.89 21.23
C SER A 83 5.03 6.49 21.00
N PHE A 84 4.85 5.72 22.08
CA PHE A 84 4.23 4.40 22.05
C PHE A 84 2.83 4.43 21.42
N LEU A 85 1.94 5.32 21.89
CA LEU A 85 0.59 5.41 21.35
C LEU A 85 0.59 5.81 19.87
N LEU A 86 1.40 6.79 19.49
CA LEU A 86 1.50 7.24 18.09
C LEU A 86 2.03 6.14 17.17
N PHE A 87 3.07 5.42 17.60
CA PHE A 87 3.62 4.31 16.82
C PHE A 87 2.68 3.11 16.76
N LEU A 88 1.95 2.80 17.83
CA LEU A 88 0.92 1.76 17.82
C LEU A 88 -0.21 2.08 16.84
N ILE A 89 -0.70 3.32 16.83
CA ILE A 89 -1.71 3.77 15.87
C ILE A 89 -1.17 3.63 14.43
N ALA A 90 0.07 4.08 14.19
CA ALA A 90 0.71 3.94 12.89
C ALA A 90 0.81 2.47 12.44
N ALA A 91 1.20 1.57 13.34
CA ALA A 91 1.32 0.13 13.08
C ALA A 91 -0.04 -0.51 12.74
N ILE A 92 -1.08 -0.20 13.52
CA ILE A 92 -2.44 -0.73 13.30
C ILE A 92 -3.01 -0.22 11.97
N LEU A 93 -2.90 1.08 11.69
CA LEU A 93 -3.36 1.66 10.43
C LEU A 93 -2.66 1.05 9.23
N PHE A 94 -1.33 0.86 9.31
CA PHE A 94 -0.59 0.21 8.23
C PHE A 94 -1.01 -1.25 8.08
N PHE A 95 -1.06 -2.02 9.16
CA PHE A 95 -1.39 -3.43 9.09
C PHE A 95 -2.79 -3.67 8.51
N ILE A 96 -3.81 -3.00 9.05
CA ILE A 96 -5.19 -3.17 8.61
C ILE A 96 -5.40 -2.51 7.25
N GLY A 97 -5.04 -1.24 7.11
CA GLY A 97 -5.36 -0.42 5.95
C GLY A 97 -4.49 -0.68 4.71
N ILE A 98 -3.25 -1.14 4.89
CA ILE A 98 -2.38 -1.58 3.79
C ILE A 98 -2.36 -3.09 3.68
N GLY A 99 -1.94 -3.78 4.75
CA GLY A 99 -1.69 -5.22 4.72
C GLY A 99 -2.94 -6.02 4.39
N LEU A 100 -3.97 -5.92 5.24
CA LEU A 100 -5.20 -6.70 5.08
C LEU A 100 -6.00 -6.30 3.83
N VAL A 101 -6.13 -4.99 3.55
CA VAL A 101 -6.81 -4.50 2.33
C VAL A 101 -6.11 -5.00 1.07
N THR A 102 -4.78 -5.06 1.06
CA THR A 102 -4.05 -5.61 -0.09
C THR A 102 -4.32 -7.09 -0.26
N ILE A 103 -4.12 -7.89 0.80
CA ILE A 103 -4.22 -9.35 0.73
C ILE A 103 -5.64 -9.82 0.44
N PHE A 104 -6.64 -9.23 1.11
CA PHE A 104 -8.03 -9.69 1.02
C PHE A 104 -8.89 -8.91 0.02
N GLY A 105 -8.40 -7.79 -0.50
CA GLY A 105 -9.15 -6.94 -1.43
C GLY A 105 -8.46 -6.83 -2.79
N ASN A 106 -7.34 -6.11 -2.85
CA ASN A 106 -6.72 -5.78 -4.14
C ASN A 106 -6.06 -6.98 -4.82
N VAL A 107 -5.45 -7.91 -4.08
CA VAL A 107 -4.82 -9.11 -4.65
C VAL A 107 -5.87 -10.00 -5.36
N PRO A 108 -7.02 -10.35 -4.75
CA PRO A 108 -8.07 -11.10 -5.43
C PRO A 108 -8.55 -10.44 -6.74
N LEU A 109 -8.76 -9.12 -6.73
CA LEU A 109 -9.13 -8.38 -7.96
C LEU A 109 -8.03 -8.48 -9.02
N ASN A 110 -6.77 -8.30 -8.61
CA ASN A 110 -5.62 -8.41 -9.49
C ASN A 110 -5.51 -9.80 -10.14
N GLU A 111 -5.76 -10.87 -9.38
CA GLU A 111 -5.72 -12.24 -9.90
C GLU A 111 -6.83 -12.53 -10.92
N ILE A 112 -8.04 -11.99 -10.71
CA ILE A 112 -9.13 -12.11 -11.68
C ILE A 112 -8.72 -11.48 -13.01
N LEU A 113 -8.16 -10.28 -12.96
CA LEU A 113 -7.67 -9.59 -14.15
C LEU A 113 -6.48 -10.34 -14.79
N ASP A 114 -5.55 -10.82 -13.98
CA ASP A 114 -4.35 -11.49 -14.48
C ASP A 114 -4.64 -12.78 -15.24
N LYS A 115 -5.66 -13.53 -14.81
CA LYS A 115 -6.12 -14.78 -15.43
C LYS A 115 -7.00 -14.58 -16.67
N SER A 116 -7.41 -13.34 -16.97
CA SER A 116 -8.29 -13.04 -18.10
C SER A 116 -7.52 -12.95 -19.43
N ASN A 117 -7.97 -13.68 -20.46
CA ASN A 117 -7.44 -13.54 -21.82
C ASN A 117 -8.15 -12.39 -22.55
N LEU A 118 -7.62 -11.18 -22.37
CA LEU A 118 -8.26 -9.94 -22.83
C LEU A 118 -8.49 -9.86 -24.35
N GLU A 119 -7.68 -10.56 -25.15
CA GLU A 119 -7.80 -10.53 -26.62
C GLU A 119 -8.91 -11.45 -27.16
N ALA A 120 -9.34 -12.42 -26.35
CA ALA A 120 -10.45 -13.30 -26.69
C ALA A 120 -11.82 -12.73 -26.27
N LEU A 121 -11.85 -11.63 -25.50
CA LEU A 121 -13.08 -11.03 -25.01
C LEU A 121 -13.70 -10.08 -26.04
N SER A 122 -15.02 -10.13 -26.14
CA SER A 122 -15.81 -9.14 -26.86
C SER A 122 -15.79 -7.77 -26.16
N LYS A 123 -16.23 -6.72 -26.88
CA LYS A 123 -16.32 -5.36 -26.32
C LYS A 123 -17.20 -5.28 -25.07
N VAL A 124 -18.28 -6.07 -25.02
CA VAL A 124 -19.22 -6.10 -23.89
C VAL A 124 -18.56 -6.77 -22.68
N GLU A 125 -17.90 -7.91 -22.87
CA GLU A 125 -17.19 -8.62 -21.79
C GLU A 125 -16.04 -7.78 -21.22
N LEU A 126 -15.31 -7.03 -22.06
CA LEU A 126 -14.28 -6.09 -21.60
C LEU A 126 -14.85 -4.96 -20.73
N GLN A 127 -16.02 -4.42 -21.09
CA GLN A 127 -16.71 -3.41 -20.29
C GLN A 127 -17.13 -3.99 -18.94
N GLU A 128 -17.76 -5.16 -18.92
CA GLU A 128 -18.20 -5.82 -17.69
C GLU A 128 -17.02 -6.16 -16.75
N LEU A 129 -15.91 -6.64 -17.31
CA LEU A 129 -14.70 -6.91 -16.53
C LEU A 129 -14.14 -5.62 -15.92
N ARG A 130 -14.08 -4.53 -16.70
CA ARG A 130 -13.63 -3.23 -16.21
C ARG A 130 -14.54 -2.69 -15.10
N ASP A 131 -15.86 -2.76 -15.25
CA ASP A 131 -16.81 -2.27 -14.25
C ASP A 131 -16.69 -3.03 -12.92
N LYS A 132 -16.45 -4.35 -13.00
CA LYS A 132 -16.20 -5.20 -11.82
C LYS A 132 -14.82 -4.96 -11.19
N PHE A 133 -13.88 -4.35 -11.91
CA PHE A 133 -12.50 -4.19 -11.46
C PHE A 133 -12.17 -2.75 -11.02
N GLU A 134 -12.33 -1.76 -11.90
CA GLU A 134 -11.77 -0.41 -11.73
C GLU A 134 -12.28 0.28 -10.47
N GLN A 135 -13.60 0.39 -10.29
CA GLN A 135 -14.18 1.10 -9.16
C GLN A 135 -13.91 0.40 -7.82
N PRO A 136 -14.13 -0.94 -7.69
CA PRO A 136 -13.75 -1.65 -6.46
C PRO A 136 -12.26 -1.54 -6.14
N TRP A 137 -11.39 -1.69 -7.14
CA TRP A 137 -9.94 -1.62 -6.94
C TRP A 137 -9.52 -0.22 -6.46
N ASN A 138 -10.02 0.83 -7.11
CA ASN A 138 -9.71 2.22 -6.76
C ASN A 138 -10.20 2.56 -5.35
N ARG A 139 -11.41 2.13 -4.95
CA ARG A 139 -11.91 2.35 -3.57
C ARG A 139 -11.01 1.73 -2.52
N LEU A 140 -10.60 0.47 -2.72
CA LEU A 140 -9.66 -0.20 -1.83
C LEU A 140 -8.28 0.47 -1.84
N HIS A 141 -7.83 0.94 -3.00
CA HIS A 141 -6.56 1.66 -3.12
C HIS A 141 -6.58 3.05 -2.46
N THR A 142 -7.73 3.73 -2.43
CA THR A 142 -7.90 4.96 -1.64
C THR A 142 -7.73 4.70 -0.14
N ILE A 143 -8.29 3.60 0.38
CA ILE A 143 -8.08 3.19 1.78
C ILE A 143 -6.58 3.00 2.05
N ARG A 144 -5.89 2.26 1.18
CA ARG A 144 -4.43 2.07 1.25
C ARG A 144 -3.69 3.40 1.28
N THR A 145 -4.04 4.33 0.40
CA THR A 145 -3.40 5.65 0.30
C THR A 145 -3.58 6.46 1.57
N LEU A 146 -4.80 6.54 2.11
CA LEU A 146 -5.06 7.28 3.35
C LEU A 146 -4.37 6.62 4.54
N SER A 147 -4.47 5.29 4.67
CA SER A 147 -3.87 4.57 5.79
C SER A 147 -2.35 4.66 5.82
N SER A 148 -1.68 4.53 4.66
CA SER A 148 -0.21 4.69 4.58
C SER A 148 0.22 6.13 4.84
N PHE A 149 -0.48 7.12 4.29
CA PHE A 149 -0.18 8.53 4.52
C PHE A 149 -0.33 8.90 6.01
N ILE A 150 -1.45 8.53 6.63
CA ILE A 150 -1.68 8.80 8.05
C ILE A 150 -0.65 8.04 8.90
N SER A 151 -0.40 6.77 8.63
CA SER A 151 0.65 6.00 9.33
C SER A 151 2.02 6.70 9.26
N PHE A 152 2.40 7.21 8.08
CA PHE A 152 3.64 7.95 7.89
C PHE A 152 3.69 9.24 8.75
N VAL A 153 2.61 10.02 8.76
CA VAL A 153 2.48 11.24 9.58
C VAL A 153 2.62 10.91 11.07
N PHE A 154 1.96 9.85 11.55
CA PHE A 154 2.06 9.42 12.95
C PHE A 154 3.47 8.98 13.34
N LEU A 155 4.22 8.34 12.42
CA LEU A 155 5.63 8.01 12.66
C LEU A 155 6.50 9.26 12.78
N ILE A 156 6.30 10.27 11.92
CA ILE A 156 7.02 11.53 12.00
C ILE A 156 6.71 12.26 13.32
N ILE A 157 5.43 12.36 13.68
CA ILE A 157 5.03 13.02 14.93
C ILE A 157 5.59 12.26 16.13
N GLY A 158 5.45 10.92 16.16
CA GLY A 158 5.99 10.09 17.24
C GLY A 158 7.49 10.23 17.42
N MET A 159 8.24 10.38 16.33
CA MET A 159 9.68 10.65 16.37
C MET A 159 10.01 11.94 17.12
N LEU A 160 9.20 12.99 17.01
CA LEU A 160 9.42 14.27 17.72
C LEU A 160 9.28 14.14 19.24
N TYR A 161 8.51 13.16 19.71
CA TYR A 161 8.31 12.87 21.13
C TYR A 161 9.25 11.78 21.66
N SER A 162 10.09 11.18 20.80
CA SER A 162 10.95 10.04 21.12
C SER A 162 12.26 10.40 21.82
N LYS A 163 12.28 11.51 22.58
CA LYS A 163 13.44 11.94 23.39
C LYS A 163 13.79 10.93 24.47
#